data_AF-A0A6I5P3Y6-F1
#
_entry.id   AF-A0A6I5P3Y6-F1
#
_cell.length_a   1.000
_cell.length_b   1.000
_cell.length_c   1.000
_cell.angle_alpha   90.00
_cell.angle_beta   90.00
_cell.angle_gamma   90.00
#
_symmetry.space_group_name_H-M   'P 1'
#
loop_
_entity.id
_entity.type
_entity.pdbx_description
1 polymer ?
#
loop_
_entity_poly.entity_id
_entity_poly.type
_entity_poly.pdbx_seq_one_letter_code
_entity_poly.pdbx_strand_id
1 'polypeptide(L)'
;LTVSLIDQAAEQLSPNQPPNAFYVWRYKGTDELLFLGDSESAVQSFLTAADWAEQSSHPNKELIAERSRQTAQSLQRNPASKRAQINAWSSILVNALNDSIRQRAVREIERLGGTVKLQNSGAISIEYPAES
;
A
#
# COMPACT_ATOMS: atom_id res chain seq x y z
N LEU A 1 -10.06 5.49 -3.70
CA LEU A 1 -8.72 5.01 -3.26
C LEU A 1 -7.84 6.23 -3.19
N THR A 2 -6.96 6.27 -2.20
CA THR A 2 -6.09 7.40 -1.86
C THR A 2 -5.14 7.79 -2.99
N VAL A 3 -4.81 6.85 -3.88
CA VAL A 3 -3.93 7.05 -5.04
C VAL A 3 -4.32 8.25 -5.91
N SER A 4 -5.61 8.42 -6.27
CA SER A 4 -6.03 9.54 -7.12
C SER A 4 -5.92 10.90 -6.43
N LEU A 5 -6.09 10.94 -5.10
CA LEU A 5 -5.89 12.16 -4.31
C LEU A 5 -4.40 12.47 -4.17
N ILE A 6 -3.58 11.43 -4.05
CA ILE A 6 -2.13 11.56 -4.01
C ILE A 6 -1.60 12.06 -5.37
N ASP A 7 -2.11 11.57 -6.49
CA ASP A 7 -1.73 12.06 -7.82
C ASP A 7 -2.03 13.56 -7.97
N GLN A 8 -3.23 14.01 -7.58
CA GLN A 8 -3.59 15.43 -7.59
C GLN A 8 -2.73 16.27 -6.64
N ALA A 9 -2.39 15.73 -5.46
CA ALA A 9 -1.52 16.42 -4.53
C ALA A 9 -0.08 16.50 -5.07
N ALA A 10 0.42 15.45 -5.72
CA ALA A 10 1.77 15.40 -6.27
C ALA A 10 2.01 16.48 -7.33
N GLU A 11 0.99 16.87 -8.09
CA GLU A 11 1.06 17.98 -9.05
C GLU A 11 1.34 19.34 -8.39
N GLN A 12 1.00 19.50 -7.11
CA GLN A 12 1.15 20.75 -6.36
C GLN A 12 2.34 20.72 -5.39
N LEU A 13 2.99 19.57 -5.24
CA LEU A 13 4.11 19.37 -4.34
C LEU A 13 5.43 19.43 -5.09
N SER A 14 6.49 19.72 -4.34
CA SER A 14 7.85 19.69 -4.85
C SER A 14 8.72 18.81 -3.96
N PRO A 15 9.80 18.22 -4.50
CA PRO A 15 10.72 17.37 -3.73
C PRO A 15 11.26 18.03 -2.46
N ASN A 16 11.41 19.35 -2.47
CA ASN A 16 12.02 20.15 -1.41
C ASN A 16 10.99 20.88 -0.52
N GLN A 17 9.71 20.95 -0.90
CA GLN A 17 8.68 21.61 -0.10
C GLN A 17 7.31 20.92 -0.17
N PRO A 18 6.75 20.53 1.00
CA PRO A 18 7.36 20.55 2.34
C PRO A 18 8.51 19.53 2.45
N PRO A 19 9.41 19.63 3.45
CA PRO A 19 10.56 18.73 3.57
C PRO A 19 10.21 17.24 3.64
N ASN A 20 8.96 16.90 3.96
CA ASN A 20 8.45 15.54 4.09
C ASN A 20 7.56 15.11 2.90
N ALA A 21 7.57 15.84 1.78
CA ALA A 21 6.73 15.58 0.60
C ALA A 21 6.89 14.16 0.03
N PHE A 22 8.09 13.56 0.16
CA PHE A 22 8.36 12.19 -0.26
C PHE A 22 7.44 11.12 0.38
N TYR A 23 6.82 11.40 1.54
CA TYR A 23 5.91 10.44 2.17
C TYR A 23 4.66 10.19 1.34
N VAL A 24 4.22 11.18 0.55
CA VAL A 24 3.08 11.03 -0.36
C VAL A 24 3.32 9.87 -1.32
N TRP A 25 4.51 9.80 -1.91
CA TRP A 25 4.91 8.70 -2.80
C TRP A 25 5.08 7.37 -2.06
N ARG A 26 5.59 7.37 -0.83
CA ARG A 26 5.67 6.13 -0.01
C ARG A 26 4.29 5.56 0.31
N TYR A 27 3.33 6.43 0.63
CA TYR A 27 1.94 6.01 0.85
C TYR A 27 1.29 5.55 -0.45
N LYS A 28 1.52 6.26 -1.56
CA LYS A 28 1.06 5.84 -2.89
C LYS A 28 1.53 4.42 -3.22
N GLY A 29 2.83 4.18 -3.12
CA GLY A 29 3.42 2.88 -3.43
C GLY A 29 2.93 1.76 -2.51
N THR A 30 2.65 2.08 -1.24
CA THR A 30 2.04 1.11 -0.30
C THR A 30 0.62 0.75 -0.73
N ASP A 31 -0.18 1.73 -1.15
CA ASP A 31 -1.56 1.50 -1.59
C ASP A 31 -1.63 0.75 -2.92
N GLU A 32 -0.80 1.13 -3.89
CA GLU A 32 -0.63 0.43 -5.17
C GLU A 32 -0.28 -1.03 -4.93
N LEU A 33 0.67 -1.28 -4.02
CA LEU A 33 1.12 -2.62 -3.70
C LEU A 33 0.05 -3.47 -3.00
N LEU A 34 -0.53 -2.95 -1.92
CA LEU A 34 -1.35 -3.75 -1.00
C LEU A 34 -2.82 -3.82 -1.42
N PHE A 35 -3.35 -2.78 -2.07
CA PHE A 35 -4.77 -2.68 -2.38
C PHE A 35 -5.07 -2.77 -3.87
N LEU A 36 -4.13 -2.41 -4.74
CA LEU A 36 -4.29 -2.57 -6.19
C LEU A 36 -3.57 -3.81 -6.73
N GLY A 37 -2.60 -4.34 -5.99
CA GLY A 37 -1.73 -5.42 -6.46
C GLY A 37 -0.78 -4.97 -7.57
N ASP A 38 -0.62 -3.66 -7.78
CA ASP A 38 0.19 -3.06 -8.83
C ASP A 38 1.61 -2.85 -8.32
N SER A 39 2.41 -3.92 -8.41
CA SER A 39 3.79 -3.89 -7.91
C SER A 39 4.71 -3.03 -8.79
N GLU A 40 4.41 -2.86 -10.08
CA GLU A 40 5.21 -2.02 -10.98
C GLU A 40 5.04 -0.54 -10.63
N SER A 41 3.79 -0.08 -10.48
CA SER A 41 3.52 1.28 -10.03
C SER A 41 4.09 1.52 -8.63
N ALA A 42 3.96 0.54 -7.71
CA ALA A 42 4.56 0.65 -6.38
C ALA A 42 6.08 0.85 -6.43
N VAL A 43 6.79 0.11 -7.30
CA VAL A 43 8.23 0.31 -7.52
C VAL A 43 8.53 1.75 -7.94
N GLN A 44 7.78 2.30 -8.91
CA GLN A 44 7.97 3.68 -9.38
C GLN A 44 7.70 4.70 -8.26
N SER A 45 6.65 4.50 -7.49
CA SER A 45 6.31 5.34 -6.34
C SER A 45 7.43 5.32 -5.28
N PHE A 46 8.00 4.15 -4.96
CA PHE A 46 9.12 4.06 -4.02
C PHE A 46 10.41 4.67 -4.58
N LEU A 47 10.69 4.55 -5.87
CA LEU A 47 11.85 5.22 -6.50
C LEU A 47 11.69 6.74 -6.47
N THR A 48 10.50 7.24 -6.80
CA THR A 48 10.18 8.68 -6.73
C THR A 48 10.30 9.20 -5.31
N ALA A 49 9.83 8.44 -4.31
CA ALA A 49 10.02 8.78 -2.91
C ALA A 49 11.50 8.85 -2.51
N ALA A 50 12.35 8.00 -3.07
CA ALA A 50 13.78 8.02 -2.79
C ALA A 50 14.43 9.29 -3.35
N ASP A 51 14.16 9.59 -4.61
CA ASP A 51 14.64 10.80 -5.29
C ASP A 51 14.19 12.07 -4.55
N TRP A 52 12.91 12.14 -4.17
CA TRP A 52 12.38 13.29 -3.44
C TRP A 52 12.99 13.44 -2.05
N ALA A 53 13.26 12.33 -1.36
CA ALA A 53 13.94 12.37 -0.08
C ALA A 53 15.34 13.00 -0.22
N GLU A 54 16.15 12.58 -1.20
CA GLU A 54 17.52 13.11 -1.40
C GLU A 54 17.56 14.63 -1.63
N GLN A 55 16.56 15.13 -2.37
CA GLN A 55 16.38 16.55 -2.67
C GLN A 55 15.78 17.36 -1.51
N SER A 56 15.20 16.70 -0.51
CA SER A 56 14.57 17.38 0.62
C SER A 56 15.59 17.95 1.63
N SER A 57 15.11 18.85 2.49
CA SER A 57 15.84 19.34 3.67
C SER A 57 15.59 18.50 4.93
N HIS A 58 14.99 17.31 4.79
CA HIS A 58 14.63 16.47 5.92
C HIS A 58 15.89 15.91 6.64
N PRO A 59 15.97 15.95 7.99
CA PRO A 59 17.16 15.50 8.73
C PRO A 59 17.56 14.05 8.50
N ASN A 60 16.60 13.18 8.17
CA ASN A 60 16.81 11.75 7.92
C ASN A 60 16.75 11.37 6.44
N LYS A 61 16.97 12.33 5.53
CA LYS A 61 16.71 12.13 4.10
C LYS A 61 17.48 10.96 3.50
N GLU A 62 18.74 10.76 3.85
CA GLU A 62 19.59 9.69 3.30
C GLU A 62 19.05 8.31 3.70
N LEU A 63 18.68 8.15 4.97
CA LEU A 63 18.09 6.91 5.48
C LEU A 63 16.74 6.61 4.80
N ILE A 64 15.94 7.64 4.56
CA ILE A 64 14.62 7.48 3.94
C ILE A 64 14.78 7.11 2.47
N ALA A 65 15.67 7.79 1.75
CA ALA A 65 15.96 7.50 0.36
C ALA A 65 16.45 6.06 0.19
N GLU A 66 17.38 5.65 1.04
CA GLU A 66 17.91 4.29 1.02
C GLU A 66 16.83 3.24 1.29
N ARG A 67 16.01 3.44 2.33
CA ARG A 67 14.90 2.51 2.63
C ARG A 67 13.90 2.43 1.48
N SER A 68 13.56 3.57 0.87
CA SER A 68 12.66 3.60 -0.29
C SER A 68 13.23 2.81 -1.47
N ARG A 69 14.52 2.99 -1.81
CA ARG A 69 15.20 2.20 -2.85
C ARG A 69 15.22 0.71 -2.55
N GLN A 70 15.55 0.34 -1.32
CA GLN A 70 15.58 -1.06 -0.89
C GLN A 70 14.20 -1.72 -1.02
N THR A 71 13.12 -1.00 -0.71
CA THR A 71 11.76 -1.47 -0.97
C THR A 71 11.52 -1.70 -2.46
N ALA A 72 11.83 -0.71 -3.32
CA ALA A 72 11.67 -0.86 -4.76
C ALA A 72 12.45 -2.07 -5.33
N GLN A 73 13.71 -2.24 -4.94
CA GLN A 73 14.54 -3.38 -5.34
C GLN A 73 14.02 -4.73 -4.81
N SER A 74 13.42 -4.73 -3.62
CA SER A 74 12.81 -5.95 -3.07
C SER A 74 11.54 -6.31 -3.84
N LEU A 75 10.72 -5.32 -4.21
CA LEU A 75 9.52 -5.53 -5.02
C LEU A 75 9.82 -6.02 -6.44
N GLN A 76 10.89 -5.52 -7.06
CA GLN A 76 11.35 -6.03 -8.36
C GLN A 76 11.75 -7.51 -8.31
N ARG A 77 12.26 -7.98 -7.17
CA ARG A 77 12.66 -9.39 -6.97
C ARG A 77 11.50 -10.26 -6.49
N ASN A 78 10.57 -9.68 -5.75
CA ASN A 78 9.44 -10.36 -5.13
C ASN A 78 8.23 -9.41 -5.06
N PRO A 79 7.36 -9.40 -6.08
CA PRO A 79 6.16 -8.58 -6.06
C PRO A 79 5.25 -8.99 -4.90
N ALA A 80 4.37 -8.10 -4.43
CA ALA A 80 3.58 -8.40 -3.24
C ALA A 80 2.77 -9.69 -3.41
N SER A 81 2.96 -10.61 -2.46
CA SER A 81 2.19 -11.85 -2.43
C SER A 81 0.71 -11.57 -2.21
N LYS A 82 -0.15 -12.39 -2.82
CA LYS A 82 -1.61 -12.36 -2.57
C LYS A 82 -1.92 -12.42 -1.07
N ARG A 83 -1.09 -13.15 -0.30
CA ARG A 83 -1.18 -13.22 1.17
C ARG A 83 -1.02 -11.86 1.85
N ALA A 84 -0.06 -11.04 1.41
CA ALA A 84 0.12 -9.69 1.95
C ALA A 84 -1.07 -8.77 1.64
N GLN A 85 -1.61 -8.84 0.41
CA GLN A 85 -2.79 -8.09 0.02
C GLN A 85 -4.03 -8.53 0.82
N ILE A 86 -4.23 -9.84 1.00
CA ILE A 86 -5.31 -10.39 1.84
C ILE A 86 -5.17 -9.88 3.27
N ASN A 87 -3.97 -9.90 3.87
CA ASN A 87 -3.73 -9.35 5.22
C ASN A 87 -4.12 -7.86 5.32
N ALA A 88 -3.79 -7.06 4.31
CA ALA A 88 -4.12 -5.64 4.29
C ALA A 88 -5.65 -5.43 4.27
N TRP A 89 -6.36 -6.13 3.38
CA TRP A 89 -7.83 -6.07 3.33
C TRP A 89 -8.50 -6.65 4.58
N SER A 90 -7.90 -7.66 5.20
CA SER A 90 -8.36 -8.25 6.47
C SER A 90 -8.36 -7.21 7.59
N SER A 91 -7.31 -6.40 7.67
CA SER A 91 -7.23 -5.31 8.65
C SER A 91 -8.33 -4.27 8.43
N ILE A 92 -8.62 -3.90 7.17
CA ILE A 92 -9.74 -3.01 6.85
C ILE A 92 -11.07 -3.65 7.24
N LEU A 93 -11.25 -4.94 6.96
CA LEU A 93 -12.48 -5.66 7.27
C LEU A 93 -12.80 -5.67 8.78
N VAL A 94 -11.79 -5.93 9.61
CA VAL A 94 -11.93 -5.97 11.07
C VAL A 94 -12.21 -4.59 11.66
N ASN A 95 -11.63 -3.54 11.07
CA ASN A 95 -11.76 -2.16 11.57
C ASN A 95 -12.84 -1.33 10.84
N ALA A 96 -13.66 -1.96 9.98
CA ALA A 96 -14.64 -1.25 9.16
C ALA A 96 -15.74 -0.60 10.02
N LEU A 97 -15.89 0.72 9.90
CA LEU A 97 -16.89 1.52 10.61
C LEU A 97 -18.29 1.46 9.97
N ASN A 98 -18.40 0.95 8.73
CA ASN A 98 -19.68 0.83 8.02
C ASN A 98 -19.68 -0.38 7.09
N ASP A 99 -20.89 -0.77 6.65
CA ASP A 99 -21.10 -1.97 5.86
C ASP A 99 -20.55 -1.86 4.44
N SER A 100 -20.48 -0.67 3.85
CA SER A 100 -19.94 -0.50 2.51
C SER A 100 -18.43 -0.77 2.45
N ILE A 101 -17.68 -0.31 3.46
CA ILE A 101 -16.25 -0.62 3.63
C ILE A 101 -16.06 -2.12 3.92
N ARG A 102 -16.89 -2.69 4.81
CA ARG A 102 -16.87 -4.12 5.14
C ARG A 102 -17.06 -4.98 3.89
N GLN A 103 -18.11 -4.72 3.12
CA GLN A 103 -18.42 -5.47 1.88
C GLN A 103 -17.32 -5.31 0.83
N ARG A 104 -16.71 -4.13 0.73
CA ARG A 104 -15.59 -3.92 -0.18
C ARG A 104 -14.39 -4.78 0.21
N ALA A 105 -14.02 -4.79 1.49
CA ALA A 105 -12.90 -5.60 1.95
C ALA A 105 -13.14 -7.10 1.71
N VAL A 106 -14.37 -7.59 1.93
CA VAL A 106 -14.75 -8.99 1.60
C VAL A 106 -14.52 -9.28 0.12
N ARG A 107 -15.08 -8.45 -0.77
CA ARG A 107 -14.95 -8.66 -2.23
C ARG A 107 -13.49 -8.71 -2.69
N GLU A 108 -12.64 -7.87 -2.13
CA GLU A 108 -11.22 -7.84 -2.51
C GLU A 108 -10.46 -9.07 -1.97
N ILE A 109 -10.75 -9.52 -0.75
CA ILE A 109 -10.21 -10.77 -0.22
C ILE A 109 -10.61 -11.95 -1.12
N GLU A 110 -11.89 -12.01 -1.51
CA GLU A 110 -12.42 -13.06 -2.40
C GLU A 110 -11.80 -13.01 -3.81
N ARG A 111 -11.63 -11.81 -4.37
CA ARG A 111 -10.94 -11.60 -5.66
C ARG A 111 -9.50 -12.11 -5.63
N LEU A 112 -8.83 -12.02 -4.50
CA LEU A 112 -7.46 -12.52 -4.29
C LEU A 112 -7.40 -14.04 -4.04
N GLY A 113 -8.55 -14.71 -4.00
CA GLY A 113 -8.68 -16.15 -3.75
C GLY A 113 -8.78 -16.52 -2.27
N GLY A 114 -8.89 -15.54 -1.37
CA GLY A 114 -9.22 -15.79 0.03
C GLY A 114 -10.71 -16.06 0.22
N THR A 115 -11.10 -16.69 1.32
CA THR A 115 -12.52 -16.87 1.69
C THR A 115 -12.78 -16.24 3.05
N VAL A 116 -13.80 -15.38 3.12
CA VAL A 116 -14.23 -14.77 4.37
C VAL A 116 -15.39 -15.57 4.96
N LYS A 117 -15.23 -16.03 6.20
CA LYS A 117 -16.30 -16.70 6.95
C LYS A 117 -16.70 -15.86 8.15
N LEU A 118 -17.95 -15.40 8.13
CA LEU A 118 -18.60 -14.76 9.28
C LEU A 118 -19.17 -15.86 10.17
N GLN A 119 -18.71 -15.90 11.42
CA GLN A 119 -19.24 -16.82 12.41
C GLN A 119 -20.48 -16.22 13.08
N ASN A 120 -21.37 -17.07 13.59
CA ASN A 120 -22.57 -16.64 14.32
C ASN A 120 -22.26 -15.79 15.57
N SER A 121 -21.03 -15.86 16.08
CA SER A 121 -20.50 -15.05 17.19
C SER A 121 -20.13 -13.62 16.77
N GLY A 122 -20.18 -13.29 15.48
CA GLY A 122 -19.64 -12.05 14.92
C GLY A 122 -18.13 -12.09 14.64
N ALA A 123 -17.45 -13.20 14.96
CA ALA A 123 -16.04 -13.39 14.63
C ALA A 123 -15.84 -13.57 13.11
N ILE A 124 -14.78 -12.98 12.58
CA ILE A 124 -14.37 -13.10 11.18
C ILE A 124 -13.20 -14.08 11.10
N SER A 125 -13.31 -15.08 10.23
CA SER A 125 -12.21 -15.96 9.84
C SER A 125 -11.87 -15.79 8.36
N ILE A 126 -10.60 -15.89 8.02
CA ILE A 126 -10.10 -15.72 6.65
C ILE A 126 -9.25 -16.92 6.29
N GLU A 127 -9.69 -17.62 5.24
CA GLU A 127 -8.95 -18.74 4.66
C GLU A 127 -8.16 -18.24 3.46
N TYR A 128 -6.89 -18.60 3.39
CA TYR A 128 -6.00 -18.19 2.29
C TYR A 128 -6.08 -19.19 1.14
N PRO A 129 -5.88 -18.75 -0.11
CA PRO A 129 -5.71 -19.67 -1.22
C PRO A 129 -4.49 -20.56 -0.96
N ALA A 130 -4.54 -21.80 -1.44
CA ALA A 130 -3.35 -22.64 -1.47
C ALA A 130 -2.22 -21.91 -2.23
N GLU A 131 -1.00 -21.93 -1.68
CA GLU A 131 0.15 -21.32 -2.36
C GLU A 131 0.35 -22.00 -3.72
N SER A 132 0.43 -21.20 -4.78
CA SER A 132 0.70 -21.64 -6.16
C SER A 132 2.11 -21.27 -6.54
#